data_AF-A0AAE3IIJ6-F1
#
_entry.id   AF-A0AAE3IIJ6-F1
#
_cell.length_a   1.000
_cell.length_b   1.000
_cell.length_c   1.000
_cell.angle_alpha   90.00
_cell.angle_beta   90.00
_cell.angle_gamma   90.00
#
_symmetry.space_group_name_H-M   'P 1'
#
loop_
_entity.id
_entity.type
_entity.pdbx_description
1 polymer ?
#
loop_
_entity_poly.entity_id
_entity_poly.type
_entity_poly.pdbx_seq_one_letter_code
_entity_poly.pdbx_strand_id
1 'polypeptide(L)'
;MKKTGRFFAVTSMIVCCCCTATVFISYIKRSNIRMLCLGPFFLAAAIVLYIALKRCEKKLTKKRVRLIFAFFCLILLALQILFVRYLYYNYEMVDPKITGEFAKRFVMGEDLGSIKESYRIYAAKYPNAWGMIYLQIPFFALWKLFTGGVSIYAGQTFNVILIQLSVIMTFLAGERIFKLNSQRLFCGIISALMPVMLLYTPFFHSDTAGMIFVSCTLYFLTLAVKEKSKTKSVVYALIASLFIALGNTVKGSIAVMLISVMIFLC
;
A
#
# COMPACT_ATOMS: atom_id res chain seq x y z
N MET A 1 -28.60 3.59 9.83
CA MET A 1 -27.22 4.09 9.58
C MET A 1 -26.39 4.47 10.83
N LYS A 2 -26.89 5.19 11.85
CA LYS A 2 -26.05 5.63 13.00
C LYS A 2 -25.55 4.51 13.94
N LYS A 3 -26.34 3.44 14.16
CA LYS A 3 -25.95 2.32 15.05
C LYS A 3 -24.91 1.38 14.42
N THR A 4 -25.05 1.08 13.13
CA THR A 4 -24.15 0.20 12.37
C THR A 4 -22.72 0.74 12.28
N GLY A 5 -22.56 2.06 12.13
CA GLY A 5 -21.23 2.70 12.11
C GLY A 5 -20.49 2.67 13.45
N ARG A 6 -21.21 2.74 14.58
CA ARG A 6 -20.61 2.57 15.92
C ARG A 6 -20.21 1.13 16.17
N PHE A 7 -21.07 0.18 15.80
CA PHE A 7 -20.77 -1.24 15.94
C PHE A 7 -19.54 -1.63 15.12
N PHE A 8 -19.48 -1.24 13.85
CA PHE A 8 -18.34 -1.50 12.97
C PHE A 8 -17.04 -0.82 13.48
N ALA A 9 -17.12 0.40 14.00
CA ALA A 9 -15.96 1.07 14.57
C ALA A 9 -15.44 0.36 15.84
N VAL A 10 -16.35 -0.11 16.70
CA VAL A 10 -16.01 -0.84 17.92
C VAL A 10 -15.45 -2.23 17.60
N THR A 11 -16.08 -2.98 16.70
CA THR A 11 -15.55 -4.30 16.28
C THR A 11 -14.23 -4.17 15.54
N SER A 12 -14.06 -3.18 14.66
CA SER A 12 -12.78 -2.92 14.01
C SER A 12 -11.69 -2.51 15.01
N MET A 13 -12.03 -1.69 16.03
CA MET A 13 -11.09 -1.37 17.11
C MET A 13 -10.72 -2.61 17.93
N ILE A 14 -11.68 -3.47 18.27
CA ILE A 14 -11.42 -4.70 19.03
C ILE A 14 -10.55 -5.64 18.21
N VAL A 15 -10.87 -5.88 16.93
CA VAL A 15 -10.06 -6.73 16.04
C VAL A 15 -8.68 -6.14 15.85
N CYS A 16 -8.56 -4.82 15.66
CA CYS A 16 -7.24 -4.17 15.58
C CYS A 16 -6.47 -4.35 16.88
N CYS A 17 -7.06 -4.07 18.05
CA CYS A 17 -6.43 -4.30 19.35
C CYS A 17 -6.03 -5.76 19.57
N CYS A 18 -6.87 -6.72 19.17
CA CYS A 18 -6.59 -8.14 19.24
C CYS A 18 -5.44 -8.52 18.30
N CYS A 19 -5.44 -8.10 17.04
CA CYS A 19 -4.33 -8.32 16.11
C CYS A 19 -3.04 -7.70 16.62
N THR A 20 -3.08 -6.46 17.11
CA THR A 20 -1.93 -5.81 17.74
C THR A 20 -1.45 -6.61 18.94
N ALA A 21 -2.36 -7.10 19.80
CA ALA A 21 -2.06 -7.91 20.97
C ALA A 21 -1.52 -9.30 20.62
N THR A 22 -2.02 -9.96 19.58
CA THR A 22 -1.51 -11.27 19.11
C THR A 22 -0.11 -11.10 18.53
N VAL A 23 0.11 -10.07 17.71
CA VAL A 23 1.45 -9.70 17.23
C VAL A 23 2.36 -9.36 18.42
N PHE A 24 1.85 -8.66 19.43
CA PHE A 24 2.53 -8.36 20.70
C PHE A 24 2.97 -9.63 21.43
N ILE A 25 2.06 -10.58 21.63
CA ILE A 25 2.29 -11.85 22.34
C ILE A 25 3.28 -12.73 21.57
N SER A 26 3.17 -12.77 20.24
CA SER A 26 4.11 -13.49 19.38
C SER A 26 5.51 -12.87 19.39
N TYR A 27 5.63 -11.54 19.53
CA TYR A 27 6.92 -10.83 19.63
C TYR A 27 7.55 -10.90 21.04
N ILE A 28 6.74 -10.96 22.10
CA ILE A 28 7.19 -11.13 23.50
C ILE A 28 8.03 -12.40 23.67
N LYS A 29 7.71 -13.47 22.94
CA LYS A 29 8.48 -14.73 22.99
C LYS A 29 9.86 -14.64 22.33
N ARG A 30 10.18 -13.58 21.57
CA ARG A 30 11.38 -13.54 20.70
C ARG A 30 12.22 -12.25 20.77
N SER A 31 11.84 -11.22 21.53
CA SER A 31 12.53 -9.91 21.43
C SER A 31 12.59 -9.05 22.71
N ASN A 32 13.59 -8.17 22.67
CA ASN A 32 14.04 -7.17 23.65
C ASN A 32 12.90 -6.25 24.16
N ILE A 33 12.82 -6.03 25.48
CA ILE A 33 11.83 -5.15 26.18
C ILE A 33 11.66 -3.75 25.52
N ARG A 34 12.69 -3.24 24.85
CA ARG A 34 12.65 -1.95 24.13
C ARG A 34 11.69 -1.90 22.94
N MET A 35 11.41 -3.03 22.28
CA MET A 35 10.40 -3.11 21.21
C MET A 35 8.96 -3.07 21.74
N LEU A 36 8.75 -3.46 23.01
CA LEU A 36 7.45 -3.47 23.67
C LEU A 36 6.87 -2.06 23.84
N CYS A 37 7.71 -1.06 24.08
CA CYS A 37 7.27 0.33 24.30
C CYS A 37 6.98 1.11 23.01
N LEU A 38 7.48 0.65 21.86
CA LEU A 38 7.35 1.36 20.57
C LEU A 38 5.91 1.37 20.04
N GLY A 39 5.17 0.26 20.16
CA GLY A 39 3.77 0.19 19.73
C GLY A 39 2.86 1.19 20.45
N PRO A 40 2.81 1.16 21.80
CA PRO A 40 2.07 2.15 22.59
C PRO A 40 2.54 3.60 22.33
N PHE A 41 3.84 3.80 22.12
CA PHE A 41 4.39 5.12 21.77
C PHE A 41 3.85 5.65 20.44
N PHE A 42 3.87 4.84 19.37
CA PHE A 42 3.30 5.24 18.07
C PHE A 42 1.80 5.51 18.16
N LEU A 43 1.06 4.72 18.93
CA LEU A 43 -0.36 4.95 19.17
C LEU A 43 -0.60 6.27 19.91
N ALA A 44 0.14 6.54 20.98
CA ALA A 44 0.06 7.79 21.73
C ALA A 44 0.39 8.99 20.84
N ALA A 45 1.46 8.89 20.04
CA ALA A 45 1.84 9.92 19.08
C ALA A 45 0.73 10.19 18.04
N ALA A 46 0.10 9.14 17.51
CA ALA A 46 -1.02 9.26 16.58
C ALA A 46 -2.25 9.93 17.24
N ILE A 47 -2.57 9.59 18.48
CA ILE A 47 -3.67 10.21 19.23
C ILE A 47 -3.38 11.70 19.48
N VAL A 48 -2.18 12.04 19.94
CA VAL A 48 -1.76 13.43 20.17
C VAL A 48 -1.83 14.23 18.87
N LEU A 49 -1.32 13.66 17.77
CA LEU A 49 -1.42 14.27 16.44
C LEU A 49 -2.88 14.53 16.04
N TYR A 50 -3.77 13.55 16.21
CA TYR A 50 -5.19 13.72 15.88
C TYR A 50 -5.85 14.82 16.70
N ILE A 51 -5.58 14.87 18.02
CA ILE A 51 -6.12 15.91 18.90
C ILE A 51 -5.60 17.29 18.48
N ALA A 52 -4.31 17.41 18.18
CA ALA A 52 -3.70 18.67 17.73
C ALA A 52 -4.32 19.15 16.41
N LEU A 53 -4.47 18.26 15.42
CA LEU A 53 -5.11 18.58 14.14
C LEU A 53 -6.58 19.00 14.33
N LYS A 54 -7.31 18.33 15.21
CA LYS A 54 -8.71 18.66 15.51
C LYS A 54 -8.85 20.02 16.20
N ARG A 55 -7.93 20.39 17.09
CA ARG A 55 -7.88 21.75 17.70
C ARG A 55 -7.64 22.82 16.64
N CYS A 56 -6.91 22.50 15.58
CA CYS A 56 -6.61 23.39 14.46
C CYS A 56 -7.67 23.38 13.33
N GLU A 57 -8.80 22.68 13.48
CA GLU A 57 -9.80 22.49 12.40
C GLU A 57 -10.19 23.80 11.71
N LYS A 58 -10.45 24.87 12.47
CA LYS A 58 -10.85 26.18 11.93
C LYS A 58 -9.79 26.80 11.00
N LYS A 59 -8.51 26.44 11.18
CA LYS A 59 -7.38 26.95 10.37
C LYS A 59 -7.09 26.08 9.14
N LEU A 60 -7.65 24.86 9.09
CA LEU A 60 -7.42 23.87 8.03
C LEU A 60 -8.44 24.04 6.90
N THR A 61 -8.06 24.81 5.88
CA THR A 61 -8.82 24.86 4.62
C THR A 61 -8.44 23.66 3.74
N LYS A 62 -9.31 23.29 2.79
CA LYS A 62 -9.04 22.17 1.87
C LYS A 62 -7.74 22.36 1.09
N LYS A 63 -7.45 23.59 0.63
CA LYS A 63 -6.19 23.93 -0.06
C LYS A 63 -4.98 23.71 0.85
N ARG A 64 -5.05 24.16 2.11
CA ARG A 64 -3.98 23.97 3.11
C ARG A 64 -3.75 22.49 3.41
N VAL A 65 -4.81 21.71 3.60
CA VAL A 65 -4.69 20.26 3.85
C VAL A 65 -3.95 19.56 2.72
N ARG A 66 -4.30 19.84 1.46
CA ARG A 66 -3.63 19.26 0.30
C ARG A 66 -2.17 19.69 0.19
N LEU A 67 -1.86 20.95 0.50
CA LEU A 67 -0.49 21.46 0.48
C LEU A 67 0.38 20.79 1.56
N ILE A 68 -0.13 20.69 2.79
CA ILE A 68 0.57 20.00 3.89
C ILE A 68 0.76 18.52 3.53
N PHE A 69 -0.27 17.86 3.00
CA PHE A 69 -0.15 16.47 2.55
C PHE A 69 0.91 16.30 1.46
N ALA A 70 0.93 17.16 0.44
CA ALA A 70 1.94 17.13 -0.62
C ALA A 70 3.37 17.29 -0.05
N PHE A 71 3.55 18.16 0.95
CA PHE A 71 4.82 18.29 1.66
C PHE A 71 5.23 16.98 2.35
N PHE A 72 4.31 16.26 3.00
CA PHE A 72 4.60 14.94 3.58
C PHE A 72 4.90 13.87 2.53
N CYS A 73 4.27 13.88 1.36
CA CYS A 73 4.64 12.99 0.25
C CYS A 73 6.06 13.24 -0.23
N LEU A 74 6.49 14.50 -0.30
CA LEU A 74 7.87 14.87 -0.65
C LEU A 74 8.88 14.42 0.41
N ILE A 75 8.56 14.57 1.70
CA ILE A 75 9.38 14.02 2.79
C ILE A 75 9.50 12.50 2.65
N LEU A 76 8.37 11.80 2.46
CA LEU A 76 8.37 10.37 2.24
C LEU A 76 9.26 10.00 1.05
N LEU A 77 9.15 10.71 -0.08
CA LEU A 77 9.97 10.46 -1.26
C LEU A 77 11.46 10.63 -0.99
N ALA A 78 11.84 11.71 -0.31
CA ALA A 78 13.22 11.97 0.06
C ALA A 78 13.78 10.85 0.96
N LEU A 79 13.01 10.44 1.98
CA LEU A 79 13.37 9.33 2.86
C LEU A 79 13.45 8.00 2.12
N GLN A 80 12.55 7.73 1.18
CA GLN A 80 12.56 6.53 0.34
C GLN A 80 13.83 6.46 -0.52
N ILE A 81 14.23 7.57 -1.14
CA ILE A 81 15.48 7.64 -1.92
C ILE A 81 16.69 7.37 -1.02
N LEU A 82 16.71 7.94 0.19
CA LEU A 82 17.78 7.67 1.17
C LEU A 82 17.79 6.19 1.57
N PHE A 83 16.63 5.59 1.85
CA PHE A 83 16.53 4.18 2.24
C PHE A 83 16.99 3.25 1.12
N VAL A 84 16.57 3.50 -0.13
CA VAL A 84 17.04 2.73 -1.30
C VAL A 84 18.56 2.81 -1.45
N ARG A 85 19.17 3.97 -1.15
CA ARG A 85 20.62 4.18 -1.28
C ARG A 85 21.44 3.60 -0.13
N TYR A 86 21.00 3.79 1.11
CA TYR A 86 21.79 3.49 2.32
C TYR A 86 21.52 2.10 2.89
N LEU A 87 20.29 1.59 2.76
CA LEU A 87 20.05 0.17 3.02
C LEU A 87 20.45 -0.57 1.75
N TYR A 88 21.77 -0.71 1.57
CA TYR A 88 22.35 -1.62 0.58
C TYR A 88 21.97 -3.03 1.00
N TYR A 89 20.78 -3.45 0.58
CA TYR A 89 20.19 -4.67 1.06
C TYR A 89 20.56 -5.82 0.12
N ASN A 90 21.17 -6.84 0.69
CA ASN A 90 21.59 -8.01 -0.06
C ASN A 90 20.35 -8.68 -0.66
N TYR A 91 20.32 -8.82 -1.98
CA TYR A 91 19.17 -9.30 -2.76
C TYR A 91 18.85 -10.80 -2.49
N GLU A 92 19.33 -11.40 -1.41
CA GLU A 92 19.13 -12.82 -1.08
C GLU A 92 17.72 -13.15 -0.54
N MET A 93 16.84 -12.14 -0.42
CA MET A 93 15.40 -12.37 -0.23
C MET A 93 14.84 -13.12 -1.45
N VAL A 94 14.45 -14.37 -1.24
CA VAL A 94 14.09 -15.34 -2.29
C VAL A 94 12.99 -14.79 -3.22
N ASP A 95 11.90 -14.23 -2.69
CA ASP A 95 10.72 -13.90 -3.50
C ASP A 95 10.91 -12.65 -4.41
N PRO A 96 11.37 -11.48 -3.91
CA PRO A 96 11.57 -10.31 -4.77
C PRO A 96 12.70 -10.51 -5.79
N LYS A 97 13.73 -11.30 -5.44
CA LYS A 97 14.81 -11.66 -6.36
C LYS A 97 14.31 -12.52 -7.50
N ILE A 98 13.57 -13.58 -7.21
CA ILE A 98 13.05 -14.49 -8.22
C ILE A 98 12.15 -13.75 -9.20
N THR A 99 11.16 -13.02 -8.69
CA THR A 99 10.19 -12.31 -9.53
C THR A 99 10.84 -11.18 -10.36
N GLY A 100 11.78 -10.43 -9.76
CA GLY A 100 12.51 -9.37 -10.46
C GLY A 100 13.47 -9.91 -11.53
N GLU A 101 14.25 -10.96 -11.25
CA GLU A 101 15.13 -11.57 -12.24
C GLU A 101 14.35 -12.19 -13.40
N PHE A 102 13.21 -12.84 -13.11
CA PHE A 102 12.35 -13.39 -14.15
C PHE A 102 11.84 -12.28 -15.09
N ALA A 103 11.28 -11.20 -14.53
CA ALA A 103 10.79 -10.07 -15.32
C ALA A 103 11.92 -9.39 -16.11
N LYS A 104 13.10 -9.22 -15.51
CA LYS A 104 14.27 -8.63 -16.16
C LYS A 104 14.72 -9.46 -17.36
N ARG A 105 14.93 -10.76 -17.18
CA ARG A 105 15.40 -11.66 -18.25
C ARG A 105 14.43 -11.73 -19.41
N PHE A 106 13.13 -11.80 -19.11
CA PHE A 106 12.07 -11.72 -20.11
C PHE A 106 12.17 -10.42 -20.94
N VAL A 107 12.32 -9.26 -20.29
CA VAL A 107 12.46 -7.96 -20.97
C VAL A 107 13.79 -7.82 -21.73
N MET A 108 14.84 -8.52 -21.29
CA MET A 108 16.12 -8.58 -21.99
C MET A 108 16.09 -9.50 -23.21
N GLY A 109 15.02 -10.28 -23.42
CA GLY A 109 14.87 -11.21 -24.54
C GLY A 109 15.63 -12.52 -24.33
N GLU A 110 16.00 -12.84 -23.09
CA GLU A 110 16.59 -14.14 -22.76
C GLU A 110 15.53 -15.25 -22.83
N ASP A 111 15.94 -16.43 -23.27
CA ASP A 111 15.08 -17.61 -23.26
C ASP A 111 14.64 -17.93 -21.82
N LEU A 112 13.34 -18.10 -21.60
CA LEU A 112 12.76 -18.55 -20.33
C LEU A 112 13.29 -19.94 -19.91
N GLY A 113 13.76 -20.73 -20.89
CA GLY A 113 14.51 -21.97 -20.69
C GLY A 113 15.81 -21.80 -19.88
N SER A 114 16.44 -20.63 -19.96
CA SER A 114 17.72 -20.31 -19.29
C SER A 114 17.57 -19.89 -17.82
N ILE A 115 16.32 -19.69 -17.36
CA ILE A 115 16.04 -19.33 -15.97
C ILE A 115 16.31 -20.55 -15.07
N LYS A 116 16.94 -20.32 -13.91
CA LYS A 116 17.22 -21.37 -12.92
C LYS A 116 15.96 -22.19 -12.64
N GLU A 117 16.10 -23.50 -12.67
CA GLU A 117 14.98 -24.43 -12.44
C GLU A 117 14.27 -24.16 -11.11
N SER A 118 15.02 -23.83 -10.05
CA SER A 118 14.47 -23.46 -8.75
C SER A 118 13.52 -22.25 -8.81
N TYR A 119 13.71 -21.32 -9.74
CA TYR A 119 12.87 -20.13 -9.89
C TYR A 119 11.58 -20.48 -10.64
N ARG A 120 11.65 -21.40 -11.61
CA ARG A 120 10.47 -21.94 -12.30
C ARG A 120 9.58 -22.75 -11.36
N ILE A 121 10.19 -23.62 -10.56
CA ILE A 121 9.50 -24.40 -9.51
C ILE A 121 8.83 -23.45 -8.50
N TYR A 122 9.51 -22.38 -8.09
CA TYR A 122 8.93 -21.37 -7.20
C TYR A 122 7.70 -20.71 -7.83
N ALA A 123 7.79 -20.23 -9.07
CA ALA A 123 6.66 -19.59 -9.76
C ALA A 123 5.49 -20.56 -9.99
N ALA A 124 5.75 -21.86 -10.19
CA ALA A 124 4.71 -22.89 -10.26
C ALA A 124 4.04 -23.13 -8.90
N LYS A 125 4.79 -23.07 -7.80
CA LYS A 125 4.28 -23.27 -6.44
C LYS A 125 3.50 -22.07 -5.90
N TYR A 126 3.86 -20.86 -6.29
CA TYR A 126 3.30 -19.61 -5.77
C TYR A 126 2.64 -18.79 -6.88
N PRO A 127 1.31 -18.91 -7.09
CA PRO A 127 0.60 -18.22 -8.17
C PRO A 127 0.74 -16.69 -8.14
N ASN A 128 0.90 -16.11 -6.94
CA ASN A 128 1.12 -14.67 -6.77
C ASN A 128 2.46 -14.18 -7.32
N ALA A 129 3.44 -15.07 -7.53
CA ALA A 129 4.70 -14.74 -8.19
C ALA A 129 4.46 -14.27 -9.63
N TRP A 130 3.52 -14.89 -10.35
CA TRP A 130 3.18 -14.50 -11.71
C TRP A 130 2.58 -13.11 -11.79
N GLY A 131 1.67 -12.76 -10.87
CA GLY A 131 1.12 -11.40 -10.79
C GLY A 131 2.21 -10.35 -10.56
N MET A 132 3.17 -10.65 -9.69
CA MET A 132 4.33 -9.79 -9.43
C MET A 132 5.28 -9.65 -10.63
N ILE A 133 5.48 -10.72 -11.40
CA ILE A 133 6.29 -10.71 -12.62
C ILE A 133 5.61 -9.86 -13.70
N TYR A 134 4.33 -10.13 -13.98
CA TYR A 134 3.56 -9.40 -14.99
C TYR A 134 3.42 -7.91 -14.67
N LEU A 135 3.36 -7.55 -13.39
CA LEU A 135 3.34 -6.15 -12.98
C LEU A 135 4.67 -5.43 -13.28
N GLN A 136 5.80 -6.12 -13.15
CA GLN A 136 7.13 -5.54 -13.38
C GLN A 136 7.51 -5.43 -14.85
N ILE A 137 7.10 -6.38 -15.71
CA ILE A 137 7.45 -6.41 -17.13
C ILE A 137 7.23 -5.07 -17.85
N PRO A 138 6.03 -4.44 -17.81
CA PRO A 138 5.81 -3.18 -18.54
C PRO A 138 6.69 -2.06 -18.00
N PHE A 139 6.92 -2.01 -16.68
CA PHE A 139 7.80 -1.00 -16.07
C PHE A 139 9.26 -1.23 -16.46
N PHE A 140 9.74 -2.48 -16.48
CA PHE A 140 11.11 -2.81 -16.89
C PHE A 140 11.33 -2.58 -18.38
N ALA A 141 10.32 -2.83 -19.22
CA ALA A 141 10.38 -2.48 -20.63
C ALA A 141 10.52 -0.96 -20.82
N LEU A 142 9.72 -0.16 -20.11
CA LEU A 142 9.87 1.30 -20.09
C LEU A 142 11.25 1.74 -19.59
N TRP A 143 11.72 1.14 -18.49
CA TRP A 143 13.05 1.42 -17.94
C TRP A 143 14.17 1.13 -18.95
N LYS A 144 14.10 -0.01 -19.65
CA LYS A 144 15.04 -0.40 -20.70
C LYS A 144 15.02 0.59 -21.86
N LEU A 145 13.86 1.09 -22.26
CA LEU A 145 13.74 2.11 -23.31
C LEU A 145 14.52 3.39 -22.96
N PHE A 146 14.54 3.79 -21.69
CA PHE A 146 15.24 5.01 -21.25
C PHE A 146 16.72 4.82 -20.90
N THR A 147 17.11 3.63 -20.42
CA THR A 147 18.47 3.40 -19.86
C THR A 147 19.31 2.40 -20.64
N GLY A 148 18.75 1.74 -21.66
CA GLY A 148 19.44 0.72 -22.47
C GLY A 148 19.52 -0.67 -21.82
N GLY A 149 19.14 -0.82 -20.55
CA GLY A 149 19.14 -2.10 -19.82
C GLY A 149 18.25 -2.07 -18.59
N VAL A 150 18.22 -3.13 -17.79
CA VAL A 150 17.43 -3.19 -16.55
C VAL A 150 18.37 -3.36 -15.35
N SER A 151 18.53 -2.28 -14.57
CA SER A 151 19.38 -2.26 -13.38
C SER A 151 18.67 -2.83 -12.15
N ILE A 152 19.42 -3.09 -11.08
CA ILE A 152 18.87 -3.49 -9.77
C ILE A 152 17.93 -2.44 -9.18
N TYR A 153 18.10 -1.17 -9.55
CA TYR A 153 17.27 -0.06 -9.06
C TYR A 153 15.89 -0.03 -9.71
N ALA A 154 15.68 -0.68 -10.86
CA ALA A 154 14.40 -0.61 -11.57
C ALA A 154 13.24 -1.11 -10.70
N GLY A 155 13.38 -2.26 -10.04
CA GLY A 155 12.34 -2.79 -9.15
C GLY A 155 12.12 -1.92 -7.91
N GLN A 156 13.20 -1.35 -7.37
CA GLN A 156 13.14 -0.47 -6.20
C GLN A 156 12.43 0.85 -6.53
N THR A 157 12.79 1.48 -7.65
CA THR A 157 12.12 2.68 -8.14
C THR A 157 10.66 2.41 -8.43
N PHE A 158 10.33 1.26 -9.02
CA PHE A 158 8.93 0.91 -9.26
C PHE A 158 8.15 0.79 -7.95
N ASN A 159 8.74 0.14 -6.94
CA ASN A 159 8.12 0.01 -5.62
C ASN A 159 7.90 1.37 -4.95
N VAL A 160 8.87 2.28 -5.02
CA VAL A 160 8.73 3.68 -4.55
C VAL A 160 7.53 4.35 -5.19
N ILE A 161 7.39 4.24 -6.52
CA ILE A 161 6.27 4.81 -7.27
C ILE A 161 4.94 4.21 -6.79
N LEU A 162 4.86 2.89 -6.63
CA LEU A 162 3.65 2.23 -6.16
C LEU A 162 3.27 2.64 -4.74
N ILE A 163 4.23 2.76 -3.82
CA ILE A 163 3.97 3.23 -2.45
C ILE A 163 3.46 4.68 -2.48
N GLN A 164 4.10 5.57 -3.25
CA GLN A 164 3.68 6.96 -3.37
C GLN A 164 2.26 7.09 -3.91
N LEU A 165 1.95 6.37 -5.00
CA LEU A 165 0.61 6.33 -5.56
C LEU A 165 -0.40 5.78 -4.54
N SER A 166 -0.02 4.74 -3.77
CA SER A 166 -0.90 4.16 -2.75
C SER A 166 -1.24 5.17 -1.65
N VAL A 167 -0.25 5.92 -1.17
CA VAL A 167 -0.44 6.97 -0.15
C VAL A 167 -1.32 8.10 -0.69
N ILE A 168 -1.08 8.55 -1.92
CA ILE A 168 -1.92 9.57 -2.59
C ILE A 168 -3.36 9.10 -2.75
N MET A 169 -3.57 7.89 -3.26
CA MET A 169 -4.90 7.32 -3.45
C MET A 169 -5.63 7.12 -2.12
N THR A 170 -4.91 6.74 -1.06
CA THR A 170 -5.46 6.63 0.31
C THR A 170 -5.93 7.99 0.81
N PHE A 171 -5.14 9.05 0.63
CA PHE A 171 -5.55 10.41 0.99
C PHE A 171 -6.76 10.89 0.18
N LEU A 172 -6.80 10.62 -1.14
CA LEU A 172 -7.93 10.98 -1.99
C LEU A 172 -9.21 10.23 -1.60
N ALA A 173 -9.12 8.95 -1.23
CA ALA A 173 -10.23 8.21 -0.65
C ALA A 173 -10.66 8.82 0.69
N GLY A 174 -9.69 9.18 1.55
CA GLY A 174 -9.93 9.88 2.81
C GLY A 174 -10.64 11.24 2.63
N GLU A 175 -10.29 12.04 1.61
CA GLU A 175 -10.99 13.29 1.27
C GLU A 175 -12.47 13.06 0.99
N ARG A 176 -12.80 11.92 0.37
CA ARG A 176 -14.17 11.53 0.07
C ARG A 176 -14.88 11.01 1.30
N ILE A 177 -14.24 10.17 2.12
CA ILE A 177 -14.87 9.50 3.26
C ILE A 177 -15.09 10.48 4.43
N PHE A 178 -14.07 11.25 4.80
CA PHE A 178 -14.11 12.09 5.99
C PHE A 178 -14.73 13.46 5.74
N LYS A 179 -15.47 13.94 6.75
CA LYS A 179 -16.14 15.25 6.70
C LYS A 179 -15.22 16.39 7.12
N LEU A 180 -14.43 16.17 8.18
CA LEU A 180 -13.55 17.18 8.76
C LEU A 180 -12.19 17.21 8.05
N ASN A 181 -11.60 18.40 7.92
CA ASN A 181 -10.31 18.60 7.27
C ASN A 181 -9.16 18.03 8.11
N SER A 182 -9.26 18.08 9.44
CA SER A 182 -8.34 17.40 10.36
C SER A 182 -8.28 15.89 10.16
N GLN A 183 -9.43 15.25 9.95
CA GLN A 183 -9.51 13.80 9.69
C GLN A 183 -8.85 13.41 8.37
N ARG A 184 -9.09 14.20 7.31
CA ARG A 184 -8.46 14.01 5.99
C ARG A 184 -6.95 14.14 6.09
N LEU A 185 -6.47 15.19 6.77
CA LEU A 185 -5.05 15.42 6.96
C LEU A 185 -4.40 14.34 7.82
N PHE A 186 -5.07 13.91 8.89
CA PHE A 186 -4.60 12.82 9.75
C PHE A 186 -4.43 11.52 8.96
N CYS A 187 -5.42 11.15 8.13
CA CYS A 187 -5.33 9.99 7.24
C CYS A 187 -4.14 10.07 6.28
N GLY A 188 -3.92 11.23 5.66
CA GLY A 188 -2.77 11.46 4.78
C GLY A 188 -1.42 11.36 5.50
N ILE A 189 -1.29 11.99 6.68
CA ILE A 189 -0.03 11.99 7.44
C ILE A 189 0.30 10.58 7.94
N ILE A 190 -0.67 9.87 8.53
CA ILE A 190 -0.43 8.52 9.03
C ILE A 190 -0.08 7.58 7.88
N SER A 191 -0.80 7.64 6.76
CA SER A 191 -0.47 6.80 5.59
C SER A 191 0.94 7.07 5.04
N ALA A 192 1.41 8.32 5.07
CA ALA A 192 2.76 8.67 4.62
C ALA A 192 3.87 8.31 5.62
N LEU A 193 3.63 8.45 6.93
CA LEU A 193 4.66 8.32 7.97
C LEU A 193 4.76 6.93 8.60
N MET A 194 3.94 5.97 8.20
CA MET A 194 4.05 4.61 8.72
C MET A 194 5.43 4.01 8.39
N PRO A 195 6.19 3.49 9.38
CA PRO A 195 7.53 2.96 9.16
C PRO A 195 7.60 1.89 8.07
N VAL A 196 6.52 1.12 7.89
CA VAL A 196 6.42 0.08 6.84
C VAL A 196 6.60 0.67 5.44
N MET A 197 6.19 1.92 5.20
CA MET A 197 6.33 2.60 3.89
C MET A 197 7.78 2.90 3.54
N LEU A 198 8.66 2.96 4.54
CA LEU A 198 10.09 3.18 4.38
C LEU A 198 10.84 1.86 4.35
N LEU A 199 10.53 0.96 5.30
CA LEU A 199 11.22 -0.31 5.45
C LEU A 199 11.06 -1.21 4.23
N TYR A 200 9.90 -1.16 3.56
CA TYR A 200 9.64 -1.96 2.36
C TYR A 200 10.14 -1.34 1.07
N THR A 201 10.60 -0.08 1.09
CA THR A 201 11.06 0.63 -0.11
C THR A 201 12.14 -0.12 -0.91
N PRO A 202 13.17 -0.72 -0.27
CA PRO A 202 14.26 -1.36 -1.01
C PRO A 202 13.87 -2.64 -1.75
N PHE A 203 12.63 -3.14 -1.62
CA PHE A 203 12.21 -4.41 -2.18
C PHE A 203 10.82 -4.35 -2.83
N PHE A 204 10.74 -4.79 -4.08
CA PHE A 204 9.48 -4.95 -4.79
C PHE A 204 8.74 -6.19 -4.27
N HIS A 205 7.88 -5.99 -3.28
CA HIS A 205 7.20 -7.07 -2.58
C HIS A 205 5.68 -6.95 -2.69
N SER A 206 5.00 -8.09 -2.59
CA SER A 206 3.56 -8.21 -2.82
C SER A 206 2.73 -7.39 -1.83
N ASP A 207 3.25 -7.16 -0.62
CA ASP A 207 2.56 -6.33 0.38
C ASP A 207 2.47 -4.88 -0.07
N THR A 208 3.56 -4.26 -0.53
CA THR A 208 3.59 -2.88 -1.00
C THR A 208 3.04 -2.72 -2.40
N ALA A 209 3.33 -3.66 -3.29
CA ALA A 209 2.75 -3.70 -4.62
C ALA A 209 1.23 -3.92 -4.57
N GLY A 210 0.73 -4.66 -3.58
CA GLY A 210 -0.70 -4.88 -3.34
C GLY A 210 -1.46 -3.64 -2.87
N MET A 211 -0.78 -2.71 -2.18
CA MET A 211 -1.42 -1.54 -1.59
C MET A 211 -2.13 -0.66 -2.60
N ILE A 212 -1.54 -0.46 -3.79
CA ILE A 212 -2.13 0.43 -4.80
C ILE A 212 -3.50 -0.07 -5.23
N PHE A 213 -3.65 -1.40 -5.37
CA PHE A 213 -4.92 -2.02 -5.74
C PHE A 213 -5.98 -1.80 -4.66
N VAL A 214 -5.61 -1.91 -3.37
CA VAL A 214 -6.52 -1.63 -2.25
C VAL A 214 -6.92 -0.16 -2.22
N SER A 215 -5.96 0.75 -2.31
CA SER A 215 -6.20 2.20 -2.24
C SER A 215 -7.02 2.70 -3.44
N CYS A 216 -6.73 2.21 -4.66
CA CYS A 216 -7.54 2.50 -5.84
C CYS A 216 -8.96 1.94 -5.73
N THR A 217 -9.11 0.69 -5.27
CA THR A 217 -10.43 0.07 -5.06
C THR A 217 -11.27 0.91 -4.11
N LEU A 218 -10.71 1.30 -2.95
CA LEU A 218 -11.40 2.15 -1.98
C LEU A 218 -11.81 3.49 -2.60
N TYR A 219 -10.91 4.13 -3.34
CA TYR A 219 -11.20 5.40 -3.99
C TYR A 219 -12.37 5.27 -4.99
N PHE A 220 -12.29 4.35 -5.94
CA PHE A 220 -13.32 4.18 -6.98
C PHE A 220 -14.65 3.68 -6.41
N LEU A 221 -14.63 2.83 -5.38
CA LEU A 221 -15.86 2.43 -4.70
C LEU A 221 -16.53 3.63 -4.00
N THR A 222 -15.76 4.50 -3.34
CA THR A 222 -16.33 5.71 -2.73
C THR A 222 -16.87 6.70 -3.76
N LEU A 223 -16.30 6.72 -4.98
CA LEU A 223 -16.87 7.46 -6.12
C LEU A 223 -18.20 6.83 -6.54
N ALA A 224 -18.23 5.51 -6.76
CA ALA A 224 -19.42 4.79 -7.20
C ALA A 224 -20.61 5.02 -6.27
N VAL A 225 -20.41 4.89 -4.95
CA VAL A 225 -21.45 5.02 -3.93
C VAL A 225 -22.01 6.44 -3.82
N LYS A 226 -21.19 7.45 -4.08
CA LYS A 226 -21.57 8.88 -3.91
C LYS A 226 -22.04 9.52 -5.22
N GLU A 227 -21.91 8.83 -6.34
CA GLU A 227 -22.28 9.35 -7.64
C GLU A 227 -23.80 9.34 -7.84
N LYS A 228 -24.33 10.43 -8.41
CA LYS A 228 -25.79 10.54 -8.65
C LYS A 228 -26.20 9.86 -9.95
N SER A 229 -25.33 9.89 -10.95
CA SER A 229 -25.58 9.24 -12.24
C SER A 229 -25.33 7.73 -12.12
N LYS A 230 -26.38 6.93 -12.39
CA LYS A 230 -26.29 5.46 -12.40
C LYS A 230 -25.19 4.98 -13.35
N THR A 231 -25.10 5.54 -14.56
CA THR A 231 -24.09 5.16 -15.54
C THR A 231 -22.67 5.38 -15.02
N LYS A 232 -22.38 6.57 -14.47
CA LYS A 232 -21.05 6.87 -13.92
C LYS A 232 -20.74 6.02 -12.69
N SER A 233 -21.73 5.77 -11.84
CA SER A 233 -21.60 4.89 -10.67
C SER A 233 -21.18 3.48 -11.09
N VAL A 234 -21.83 2.90 -12.11
CA VAL A 234 -21.49 1.59 -12.67
C VAL A 234 -20.07 1.58 -13.25
N VAL A 235 -19.68 2.62 -14.00
CA VAL A 235 -18.32 2.74 -14.53
C VAL A 235 -17.28 2.72 -13.41
N TYR A 236 -17.48 3.49 -12.33
CA TYR A 236 -16.55 3.46 -11.19
C TYR A 236 -16.53 2.11 -10.47
N ALA A 237 -17.67 1.42 -10.37
CA ALA A 237 -17.73 0.08 -9.80
C ALA A 237 -16.98 -0.95 -10.64
N LEU A 238 -17.05 -0.86 -11.98
CA LEU A 238 -16.28 -1.70 -12.90
C LEU A 238 -14.77 -1.43 -12.81
N ILE A 239 -14.38 -0.16 -12.64
CA ILE A 239 -12.97 0.17 -12.41
C ILE A 239 -12.51 -0.40 -11.06
N ALA A 240 -13.32 -0.30 -10.01
CA ALA A 240 -13.00 -0.88 -8.71
C ALA A 240 -12.87 -2.42 -8.78
N SER A 241 -13.78 -3.10 -9.49
CA SER A 241 -13.70 -4.56 -9.66
C SER A 241 -12.46 -5.00 -10.44
N LEU A 242 -12.03 -4.21 -11.43
CA LEU A 242 -10.77 -4.43 -12.14
C LEU A 242 -9.56 -4.36 -11.19
N PHE A 243 -9.50 -3.35 -10.31
CA PHE A 243 -8.43 -3.25 -9.32
C PHE A 243 -8.43 -4.41 -8.33
N ILE A 244 -9.61 -4.90 -7.93
CA ILE A 244 -9.72 -6.11 -7.09
C ILE A 244 -9.20 -7.34 -7.85
N ALA A 245 -9.63 -7.53 -9.10
CA ALA A 245 -9.23 -8.69 -9.90
C ALA A 245 -7.70 -8.72 -10.13
N LEU A 246 -7.13 -7.59 -10.57
CA LEU A 246 -5.68 -7.45 -10.74
C LEU A 246 -4.94 -7.60 -9.41
N GLY A 247 -5.44 -6.96 -8.35
CA GLY A 247 -4.85 -7.07 -7.01
C GLY A 247 -4.83 -8.51 -6.49
N ASN A 248 -5.87 -9.29 -6.75
CA ASN A 248 -5.94 -10.69 -6.33
C ASN A 248 -4.85 -11.57 -6.98
N THR A 249 -4.36 -11.20 -8.17
CA THR A 249 -3.21 -11.87 -8.80
C THR A 249 -1.88 -11.55 -8.11
N VAL A 250 -1.78 -10.40 -7.44
CA VAL A 250 -0.58 -9.95 -6.71
C VAL A 250 -0.61 -10.43 -5.26
N LYS A 251 -1.78 -10.36 -4.60
CA LYS A 251 -1.97 -10.78 -3.22
C LYS A 251 -3.41 -11.21 -2.95
N GLY A 252 -3.60 -12.48 -2.62
CA GLY A 252 -4.92 -13.07 -2.37
C GLY A 252 -5.73 -12.41 -1.25
N SER A 253 -5.07 -11.77 -0.28
CA SER A 253 -5.75 -11.05 0.81
C SER A 253 -6.56 -9.84 0.32
N ILE A 254 -6.34 -9.37 -0.91
CA ILE A 254 -7.12 -8.27 -1.50
C ILE A 254 -8.59 -8.70 -1.70
N ALA A 255 -8.87 -10.01 -1.81
CA ALA A 255 -10.23 -10.53 -1.86
C ALA A 255 -11.08 -10.17 -0.61
N VAL A 256 -10.46 -9.86 0.54
CA VAL A 256 -11.16 -9.36 1.74
C VAL A 256 -11.93 -8.06 1.46
N MET A 257 -11.48 -7.27 0.48
CA MET A 257 -12.21 -6.08 0.02
C MET A 257 -13.59 -6.43 -0.50
N LEU A 258 -13.77 -7.56 -1.21
CA LEU A 258 -15.07 -8.01 -1.71
C LEU A 258 -16.04 -8.25 -0.55
N ILE A 259 -15.58 -8.94 0.49
CA ILE A 259 -16.37 -9.19 1.71
C ILE A 259 -16.78 -7.85 2.35
N SER A 260 -15.85 -6.91 2.45
CA SER A 260 -16.11 -5.57 3.01
C SER A 260 -17.13 -4.79 2.18
N VAL A 261 -17.07 -4.85 0.85
CA VAL A 261 -18.04 -4.21 -0.06
C VAL A 261 -19.42 -4.85 0.10
N MET A 262 -19.50 -6.18 0.16
CA MET A 262 -20.77 -6.89 0.38
C MET A 262 -21.42 -6.49 1.70
N ILE A 263 -20.65 -6.45 2.80
CA ILE A 263 -21.15 -6.02 4.12
C ILE A 263 -21.61 -4.56 4.09
N PHE A 264 -20.94 -3.69 3.32
CA PHE A 264 -21.28 -2.28 3.26
C PHE A 264 -22.55 -2.00 2.43
N LEU A 265 -22.85 -2.83 1.43
CA LEU A 265 -24.00 -2.67 0.53
C LEU A 265 -25.26 -3.42 0.99
N CYS A 266 -25.13 -4.46 1.81
CA CYS A 266 -26.22 -5.17 2.48
C CYS A 266 -26.71 -4.43 3.74
#